data_AF-A0A401UQ06-F1
#
_entry.id   AF-A0A401UQ06-F1
#
_cell.length_a   1.000
_cell.length_b   1.000
_cell.length_c   1.000
_cell.angle_alpha   90.00
_cell.angle_beta   90.00
_cell.angle_gamma   90.00
#
_symmetry.space_group_name_H-M   'P 1'
#
loop_
_entity.id
_entity.type
_entity.pdbx_description
1 polymer ?
#
loop_
_entity_poly.entity_id
_entity_poly.type
_entity_poly.pdbx_seq_one_letter_code
_entity_poly.pdbx_strand_id
1 'polypeptide(L)'
;MNQLADKNIVSGIHTWDDVIETRNFLDVFDFIIETLDEPLSLQLIREYHQLLKNGTSDDKKGFSGSFKKIPNMLSGLDEIKFAEPHEVEPLLLGLIEIYNTKKADSSINLQYLCGKPTPSGVGWIA
;
A
#
# COMPACT_ATOMS: atom_id res chain seq x y z
N MET A 1 -2.51 -7.36 22.42
CA MET A 1 -1.69 -6.16 22.65
C MET A 1 -0.52 -6.26 21.69
N ASN A 2 -0.48 -5.39 20.68
CA ASN A 2 0.54 -5.36 19.64
C ASN A 2 1.82 -4.75 20.24
N GLN A 3 2.94 -5.50 20.22
CA GLN A 3 4.17 -5.05 20.88
C GLN A 3 4.77 -3.81 20.24
N LEU A 4 4.63 -3.65 18.93
CA LEU A 4 5.13 -2.48 18.22
C LEU A 4 4.20 -1.28 18.42
N ALA A 5 2.91 -1.43 18.12
CA ALA A 5 1.96 -0.32 18.18
C ALA A 5 1.70 0.17 19.62
N ASP A 6 1.60 -0.75 20.59
CA ASP A 6 1.20 -0.39 21.96
C ASP A 6 2.42 -0.11 22.85
N LYS A 7 3.60 -0.65 22.53
CA LYS A 7 4.77 -0.61 23.43
C LYS A 7 6.06 -0.12 22.77
N ASN A 8 6.08 0.10 21.46
CA ASN A 8 7.28 0.42 20.69
C ASN A 8 8.42 -0.60 20.89
N ILE A 9 8.08 -1.89 21.02
CA ILE A 9 9.04 -2.98 21.20
C ILE A 9 9.07 -3.84 19.94
N VAL A 10 10.28 -4.04 19.41
CA VAL A 10 10.58 -5.00 18.34
C VAL A 10 11.34 -6.18 18.94
N SER A 11 10.92 -7.40 18.59
CA SER A 11 11.56 -8.64 19.05
C SER A 11 11.83 -9.59 17.90
N GLY A 12 12.97 -10.28 17.91
CA GLY A 12 13.38 -11.20 16.84
C GLY A 12 14.37 -10.58 15.85
N ILE A 13 14.66 -11.30 14.78
CA ILE A 13 15.57 -10.85 13.72
C ILE A 13 14.73 -10.26 12.59
N HIS A 14 14.95 -8.97 12.31
CA HIS A 14 14.27 -8.22 11.26
C HIS A 14 15.29 -7.34 10.54
N THR A 15 15.05 -7.01 9.28
CA THR A 15 15.85 -5.96 8.63
C THR A 15 15.43 -4.60 9.18
N TRP A 16 16.31 -3.61 9.03
CA TRP A 16 15.99 -2.25 9.46
C TRP A 16 14.82 -1.66 8.66
N ASP A 17 14.74 -1.97 7.37
CA ASP A 17 13.65 -1.50 6.51
C ASP A 17 12.32 -2.15 6.92
N ASP A 18 12.29 -3.45 7.26
CA ASP A 18 11.06 -4.10 7.74
C ASP A 18 10.51 -3.44 9.00
N VAL A 19 11.39 -3.08 9.95
CA VAL A 19 10.99 -2.40 11.19
C VAL A 19 10.40 -1.02 10.89
N ILE A 20 11.04 -0.26 10.00
CA ILE A 20 10.55 1.06 9.61
C ILE A 20 9.22 0.96 8.87
N GLU A 21 9.11 0.10 7.86
CA GLU A 21 7.88 -0.07 7.07
C GLU A 21 6.71 -0.52 7.95
N THR A 22 6.95 -1.42 8.91
CA THR A 22 5.91 -1.86 9.85
C THR A 22 5.43 -0.71 10.74
N ARG A 23 6.34 0.16 11.19
CA ARG A 23 5.98 1.35 11.98
C ARG A 23 5.22 2.37 11.12
N ASN A 24 5.71 2.64 9.92
CA ASN A 24 5.11 3.60 8.99
C ASN A 24 3.74 3.14 8.50
N PHE A 25 3.47 1.83 8.43
CA PHE A 25 2.16 1.31 8.07
C PHE A 25 1.05 1.82 9.01
N LEU A 26 1.35 2.07 10.28
CA LEU A 26 0.39 2.67 11.21
C LEU A 26 0.04 4.11 10.77
N ASP A 27 1.05 4.91 10.42
CA ASP A 27 0.86 6.27 9.90
C ASP A 27 0.07 6.26 8.57
N VAL A 28 0.36 5.29 7.68
CA VAL A 28 -0.38 5.09 6.42
C VAL A 28 -1.83 4.71 6.69
N PHE A 29 -2.07 3.85 7.67
CA PHE A 29 -3.42 3.43 8.04
C PHE A 29 -4.24 4.63 8.55
N ASP A 30 -3.68 5.43 9.45
CA ASP A 30 -4.34 6.63 9.94
C ASP A 30 -4.66 7.59 8.79
N PHE A 31 -3.72 7.80 7.86
CA PHE A 31 -3.93 8.65 6.70
C PHE A 31 -5.03 8.11 5.75
N ILE A 32 -5.11 6.79 5.53
CA ILE A 32 -6.21 6.17 4.75
C ILE A 32 -7.56 6.44 5.41
N ILE A 33 -7.64 6.42 6.75
CA ILE A 33 -8.87 6.73 7.47
C ILE A 33 -9.24 8.21 7.31
N GLU A 34 -8.26 9.11 7.36
CA GLU A 34 -8.47 10.55 7.13
C GLU A 34 -8.99 10.86 5.73
N THR A 35 -8.50 10.15 4.71
CA THR A 35 -8.87 10.37 3.30
C THR A 35 -9.96 9.40 2.80
N LEU A 36 -10.66 8.71 3.72
CA LEU A 36 -11.57 7.62 3.38
C LEU A 36 -12.75 8.05 2.50
N ASP A 37 -13.23 9.28 2.68
CA ASP A 37 -14.35 9.84 1.92
C ASP A 37 -13.90 10.50 0.59
N GLU A 38 -12.59 10.62 0.38
CA GLU A 38 -12.05 11.16 -0.87
C GLU A 38 -12.09 10.10 -1.99
N PRO A 39 -12.23 10.53 -3.27
CA PRO A 39 -12.00 9.64 -4.40
C PRO A 39 -10.54 9.19 -4.45
N LEU A 40 -10.30 7.91 -4.75
CA LEU A 40 -8.94 7.41 -4.94
C LEU A 40 -8.28 8.17 -6.11
N SER A 41 -7.00 8.52 -5.98
CA SER A 41 -6.26 9.25 -7.00
C SER A 41 -4.82 8.74 -7.09
N LEU A 42 -4.14 9.04 -8.21
CA LEU A 42 -2.70 8.74 -8.33
C LEU A 42 -1.88 9.45 -7.25
N GLN A 43 -2.31 10.65 -6.85
CA GLN A 43 -1.66 11.42 -5.81
C GLN A 43 -1.74 10.68 -4.48
N LEU A 44 -2.94 10.24 -4.06
CA LEU A 44 -3.11 9.46 -2.83
C LEU A 44 -2.27 8.18 -2.84
N ILE A 45 -2.23 7.45 -3.95
CA ILE A 45 -1.39 6.24 -4.07
C ILE A 45 0.10 6.56 -3.89
N ARG A 46 0.58 7.66 -4.49
CA ARG A 46 1.96 8.11 -4.32
C ARG A 46 2.23 8.55 -2.87
N GLU A 47 1.30 9.24 -2.24
CA GLU A 47 1.41 9.67 -0.84
C GLU A 47 1.43 8.47 0.12
N TYR A 48 0.57 7.47 -0.07
CA TYR A 48 0.62 6.20 0.67
C TYR A 48 1.98 5.53 0.54
N HIS A 49 2.51 5.43 -0.69
CA HIS A 49 3.81 4.83 -0.93
C HIS A 49 4.95 5.65 -0.30
N GLN A 50 4.88 6.97 -0.36
CA GLN A 50 5.85 7.87 0.26
C GLN A 50 5.87 7.71 1.78
N LEU A 51 4.69 7.70 2.41
CA LEU A 51 4.55 7.51 3.85
C LEU A 51 5.07 6.13 4.28
N LEU A 52 4.68 5.07 3.56
CA LEU A 52 5.12 3.71 3.85
C LEU A 52 6.64 3.58 3.82
N LYS A 53 7.27 4.12 2.79
CA LYS A 53 8.72 3.98 2.55
C LYS A 53 9.56 5.01 3.30
N ASN A 54 8.98 6.02 3.91
CA ASN A 54 9.70 7.11 4.58
C ASN A 54 10.80 6.59 5.53
N GLY A 55 12.04 7.02 5.31
CA GLY A 55 13.20 6.62 6.15
C GLY A 55 13.83 5.26 5.82
N THR A 56 13.25 4.47 4.91
CA THR A 56 13.81 3.19 4.43
C THR A 56 14.99 3.42 3.48
N SER A 57 15.66 2.34 3.09
CA SER A 57 16.69 2.37 2.04
C SER A 57 16.16 2.83 0.67
N ASP A 58 14.90 2.54 0.34
CA ASP A 58 14.29 2.96 -0.93
C ASP A 58 14.03 4.47 -0.97
N ASP A 59 13.66 5.03 0.17
CA ASP A 59 13.50 6.48 0.35
C ASP A 59 14.81 7.23 0.17
N LYS A 60 15.88 6.73 0.76
CA LYS A 60 17.23 7.27 0.58
C LYS A 60 17.71 7.24 -0.87
N LYS A 61 17.19 6.30 -1.68
CA LYS A 61 17.47 6.21 -3.12
C LYS A 61 16.54 7.08 -3.97
N GLY A 62 15.56 7.75 -3.36
CA GLY A 62 14.58 8.58 -4.06
C GLY A 62 13.54 7.77 -4.84
N PHE A 63 13.21 6.57 -4.36
CA PHE A 63 12.19 5.71 -4.98
C PHE A 63 10.82 5.80 -4.30
N SER A 64 10.75 6.32 -3.08
CA SER A 64 9.48 6.64 -2.40
C SER A 64 8.61 7.58 -3.22
N GLY A 65 7.29 7.40 -3.13
CA GLY A 65 6.31 8.27 -3.81
C GLY A 65 6.36 8.27 -5.35
N SER A 66 7.15 7.38 -5.96
CA SER A 66 7.30 7.30 -7.42
C SER A 66 6.91 5.93 -7.97
N PHE A 67 6.41 5.91 -9.20
CA PHE A 67 6.22 4.65 -9.92
C PHE A 67 7.56 4.09 -10.41
N LYS A 68 7.58 2.78 -10.67
CA LYS A 68 8.78 2.09 -11.11
C LYS A 68 9.36 2.73 -12.37
N LYS A 69 10.68 2.92 -12.36
CA LYS A 69 11.47 3.44 -13.48
C LYS A 69 12.15 2.34 -14.29
N ILE A 70 12.21 1.14 -13.71
CA ILE A 70 12.85 -0.05 -14.27
C ILE A 70 11.78 -1.16 -14.32
N PRO A 71 11.78 -2.02 -15.34
CA PRO A 71 10.90 -3.18 -15.38
C PRO A 71 11.13 -4.09 -14.17
N ASN A 72 10.06 -4.55 -13.55
CA ASN A 72 10.12 -5.47 -12.42
C ASN A 72 9.73 -6.87 -12.91
N MET A 73 10.35 -7.89 -12.32
CA MET A 73 10.07 -9.30 -12.58
C MET A 73 9.89 -10.01 -11.24
N LEU A 74 9.03 -11.02 -11.23
CA LEU A 74 8.88 -11.92 -10.10
C LEU A 74 9.65 -13.20 -10.39
N SER A 75 10.69 -13.47 -9.59
CA SER A 75 11.55 -14.64 -9.81
C SER A 75 10.74 -15.94 -9.71
N GLY A 76 10.95 -16.85 -10.68
CA GLY A 76 10.26 -18.13 -10.73
C GLY A 76 8.88 -18.09 -11.39
N LEU A 77 8.44 -16.92 -11.88
CA LEU A 77 7.17 -16.72 -12.57
C LEU A 77 7.36 -15.88 -13.85
N ASP A 78 8.27 -16.33 -14.72
CA ASP A 78 8.68 -15.61 -15.93
C ASP A 78 7.54 -15.39 -16.94
N GLU A 79 6.45 -16.14 -16.82
CA GLU A 79 5.26 -16.02 -17.66
C GLU A 79 4.37 -14.83 -17.27
N ILE A 80 4.50 -14.30 -16.04
CA ILE A 80 3.73 -13.15 -15.58
C ILE A 80 4.41 -11.87 -16.07
N LYS A 81 3.72 -11.18 -16.98
CA LYS A 81 4.14 -9.85 -17.46
C LYS A 81 3.55 -8.76 -16.58
N PHE A 82 4.41 -7.96 -15.99
CA PHE A 82 4.01 -6.72 -15.31
C PHE A 82 3.97 -5.57 -16.31
N ALA A 83 3.14 -4.57 -16.06
CA ALA A 83 3.11 -3.33 -16.85
C ALA A 83 4.53 -2.73 -16.99
N GLU A 84 4.91 -2.25 -18.16
CA GLU A 84 6.18 -1.52 -18.32
C GLU A 84 6.14 -0.17 -17.58
N PRO A 85 7.30 0.43 -17.21
CA PRO A 85 7.33 1.72 -16.50
C PRO A 85 6.43 2.82 -17.10
N HIS A 86 6.39 2.91 -18.43
CA HIS A 86 5.59 3.91 -19.16
C HIS A 86 4.09 3.58 -19.20
N GLU A 87 3.70 2.33 -18.90
CA GLU A 87 2.31 1.87 -18.92
C GLU A 87 1.64 1.98 -17.55
N VAL A 88 2.42 2.06 -16.46
CA VAL A 88 1.89 2.04 -15.08
C VAL A 88 0.85 3.14 -14.86
N GLU A 89 1.20 4.38 -15.18
CA GLU A 89 0.33 5.52 -14.91
C GLU A 89 -0.99 5.47 -15.70
N PRO A 90 -1.01 5.28 -17.04
CA PRO A 90 -2.26 5.19 -17.79
C PRO A 90 -3.12 3.97 -17.39
N LEU A 91 -2.51 2.82 -17.11
CA LEU A 91 -3.26 1.64 -16.65
C LEU A 91 -3.89 1.86 -15.28
N LEU A 92 -3.13 2.46 -14.35
CA LEU A 92 -3.60 2.71 -12.99
C LEU A 92 -4.71 3.77 -12.98
N LEU A 93 -4.65 4.79 -13.83
CA LEU A 93 -5.75 5.74 -14.01
C LEU A 93 -7.06 5.04 -14.41
N GLY A 94 -7.00 4.12 -15.36
CA GLY A 94 -8.18 3.34 -15.75
C GLY A 94 -8.74 2.48 -14.60
N LEU A 95 -7.86 1.89 -13.78
CA LEU A 95 -8.28 1.13 -12.59
C LEU A 95 -8.93 2.04 -11.52
N ILE A 96 -8.36 3.22 -11.28
CA ILE A 96 -8.89 4.22 -10.35
C ILE A 96 -10.29 4.68 -10.79
N GLU A 97 -10.49 4.94 -12.08
CA GLU A 97 -11.79 5.34 -12.63
C GLU A 97 -12.85 4.25 -12.39
N ILE A 98 -12.52 2.99 -12.66
CA ILE A 98 -13.39 1.85 -12.39
C ILE A 98 -13.71 1.73 -10.89
N TYR A 99 -12.71 1.89 -10.03
CA TYR A 99 -12.87 1.81 -8.59
C TYR A 99 -13.80 2.90 -8.05
N ASN A 100 -13.54 4.17 -8.40
CA ASN A 100 -14.31 5.30 -7.91
C ASN A 100 -15.77 5.26 -8.40
N THR A 101 -16.01 4.79 -9.63
CA THR A 101 -17.37 4.59 -10.16
C THR A 101 -18.12 3.56 -9.32
N LYS A 102 -17.50 2.42 -9.02
CA LYS A 102 -18.11 1.37 -8.17
C LYS A 102 -18.33 1.82 -6.73
N LYS A 103 -17.41 2.62 -6.16
CA LYS A 103 -17.55 3.19 -4.81
C LYS A 103 -18.78 4.10 -4.72
N ALA A 104 -19.02 4.92 -5.75
CA ALA A 104 -20.21 5.76 -5.82
C ALA A 104 -21.51 4.95 -5.95
N ASP A 105 -21.48 3.83 -6.66
CA ASP A 105 -22.64 2.93 -6.82
C ASP A 105 -22.94 2.08 -5.57
N SER A 106 -21.97 1.93 -4.66
CA SER A 106 -22.10 1.02 -3.52
C SER A 106 -22.52 1.73 -2.23
N SER A 107 -23.76 1.47 -1.80
CA SER A 107 -24.27 1.78 -0.46
C SER A 107 -23.65 0.86 0.63
N ILE A 108 -22.33 0.72 0.65
CA ILE A 108 -21.63 -0.19 1.58
C ILE A 108 -21.16 0.61 2.80
N ASN A 109 -21.81 0.34 3.93
CA ASN A 109 -21.45 0.86 5.23
C ASN A 109 -20.20 0.11 5.75
N LEU A 110 -19.10 0.85 5.97
CA LEU A 110 -17.79 0.33 6.39
C LEU A 110 -17.80 -0.35 7.78
N GLN A 111 -18.89 -0.25 8.53
CA GLN A 111 -19.05 -0.95 9.82
C GLN A 111 -18.98 -2.48 9.73
N TYR A 112 -19.08 -3.08 8.54
CA TYR A 112 -19.08 -4.54 8.39
C TYR A 112 -17.68 -5.19 8.31
N LEU A 113 -16.60 -4.41 8.15
CA LEU A 113 -15.25 -4.95 7.94
C LEU A 113 -14.43 -5.17 9.23
N CYS A 114 -14.71 -4.44 10.32
CA CYS A 114 -13.97 -4.59 11.59
C CYS A 114 -14.35 -5.82 12.42
N GLY A 115 -15.26 -6.69 11.96
CA GLY A 115 -15.93 -7.69 12.80
C GLY A 115 -15.67 -9.17 12.50
N LYS A 116 -14.91 -9.56 11.46
CA LYS A 116 -14.72 -10.98 11.13
C LYS A 116 -13.25 -11.37 10.94
N PRO A 117 -12.74 -12.38 11.68
CA PRO A 117 -11.42 -12.93 11.43
C PRO A 117 -11.46 -13.75 10.13
N THR A 118 -10.60 -13.45 9.18
CA THR A 118 -10.41 -14.27 7.97
C THR A 118 -9.28 -15.29 8.17
N PRO A 119 -9.39 -16.53 7.67
CA PRO A 119 -8.47 -17.62 8.02
C PRO A 119 -7.17 -17.69 7.21
N SER A 120 -6.82 -16.71 6.37
CA SER A 120 -5.60 -16.80 5.58
C SER A 120 -4.96 -15.43 5.38
N GLY A 121 -3.80 -15.26 6.01
CA GLY A 121 -2.89 -14.14 5.80
C GLY A 121 -2.31 -14.14 4.39
N VAL A 122 -3.07 -13.60 3.44
CA VAL A 122 -2.55 -13.19 2.14
C VAL A 122 -2.32 -11.68 2.19
N GLY A 123 -1.05 -11.30 1.97
CA GLY A 123 -0.55 -9.94 1.99
C GLY A 123 -1.23 -9.06 0.96
N TRP A 124 -2.06 -8.17 1.47
CA TRP A 124 -2.48 -6.87 0.96
C TRP A 124 -1.29 -6.23 0.21
N ILE A 125 -1.35 -5.98 -1.10
CA ILE A 125 -2.14 -4.95 -1.80
C ILE A 125 -2.38 -5.47 -3.23
N ALA A 126 -3.63 -5.42 -3.68
CA ALA A 126 -4.00 -5.39 -5.10
C ALA A 126 -4.83 -4.13 -5.33
#